data_AF-A0A9Q8VUW8-F1
#
_entry.id   AF-A0A9Q8VUW8-F1
#
_cell.length_a   1.000
_cell.length_b   1.000
_cell.length_c   1.000
_cell.angle_alpha   90.00
_cell.angle_beta   90.00
_cell.angle_gamma   90.00
#
_symmetry.space_group_name_H-M   'P 1'
#
loop_
_entity.id
_entity.type
_entity.pdbx_description
1 polymer ?
#
loop_
_entity_poly.entity_id
_entity_poly.type
_entity_poly.pdbx_seq_one_letter_code
_entity_poly.pdbx_strand_id
1 'polypeptide(L)'
;MKLIQIISKTFIFLLCILQFLYCKPKAENTNNVEDILKNLGFPFWDEFNHELYKFTPISFIVSKSDFILDQFVIATPNLKVNKPKIVLIHGWDPEERNFELPTTKVKKVANIRKIWDDALEMYSQNLFEAQTNYEFYTFTYRTSDYIEHNGRRLIDKLNSVFTSDDKVILLAHSMGGLVARSALYHVNNTNDVIGFIVSLGTPYLGSPFASPSYRKDLGSLGKLIGFVTGTAGGKDLAYTNALGTPYQVPENEIIPGASNAYLERLLSESSKDSKVTAFYGEMSKCKDHPGSGAVFIIGCDILKDEEPSFANKNDGMVTSTSGKMSSKLPPERQFKKDLDHYQLSFSSHPSIVSRNTYFEEVINIINTL
;
A
#
# COMPACT_ATOMS: atom_id res chain seq x y z
N MET A 1 -39.06 -18.43 5.85
CA MET A 1 -37.85 -19.23 5.48
C MET A 1 -36.53 -18.62 5.98
N LYS A 2 -36.23 -17.33 5.77
CA LYS A 2 -34.96 -16.72 6.22
C LYS A 2 -34.75 -16.70 7.75
N LEU A 3 -35.82 -16.54 8.54
CA LEU A 3 -35.73 -16.53 10.01
C LEU A 3 -35.36 -17.90 10.60
N ILE A 4 -35.84 -18.99 9.98
CA ILE A 4 -35.55 -20.38 10.40
C ILE A 4 -34.09 -20.76 10.07
N GLN A 5 -33.54 -20.25 8.97
CA GLN A 5 -32.11 -20.43 8.65
C GLN A 5 -31.18 -19.67 9.60
N ILE A 6 -31.59 -18.49 10.09
CA ILE A 6 -30.82 -17.73 11.08
C ILE A 6 -30.85 -18.47 12.41
N ILE A 7 -32.03 -18.89 12.89
CA ILE A 7 -32.16 -19.64 14.15
C ILE A 7 -31.41 -20.97 14.11
N SER A 8 -31.45 -21.68 12.97
CA SER A 8 -30.71 -22.94 12.78
C SER A 8 -29.18 -22.74 12.82
N LYS A 9 -28.66 -21.66 12.22
CA LYS A 9 -27.22 -21.35 12.27
C LYS A 9 -26.75 -20.94 13.67
N THR A 10 -27.56 -20.17 14.41
CA THR A 10 -27.25 -19.79 15.79
C THR A 10 -27.32 -20.99 16.74
N PHE A 11 -28.21 -21.95 16.49
CA PHE A 11 -28.35 -23.16 17.30
C PHE A 11 -27.20 -24.15 17.09
N ILE A 12 -26.72 -24.31 15.84
CA ILE A 12 -25.52 -25.12 15.54
C ILE A 12 -24.27 -24.49 16.17
N PHE A 13 -24.15 -23.17 16.12
CA PHE A 13 -23.06 -22.45 16.79
C PHE A 13 -23.06 -22.65 18.31
N LEU A 14 -24.23 -22.61 18.96
CA LEU A 14 -24.35 -22.90 20.39
C LEU A 14 -24.01 -24.37 20.73
N LEU A 15 -24.42 -25.33 19.88
CA LEU A 15 -24.12 -26.74 20.09
C LEU A 15 -22.62 -27.04 20.01
N CYS A 16 -21.90 -26.38 19.10
CA CYS A 16 -20.44 -26.49 19.00
C CYS A 16 -19.75 -25.94 20.27
N ILE A 17 -20.22 -24.83 20.82
CA ILE A 17 -19.67 -24.26 22.07
C ILE A 17 -19.92 -25.19 23.27
N LEU A 18 -21.10 -25.82 23.34
CA LEU A 18 -21.46 -26.77 24.39
C LEU A 18 -20.64 -28.07 24.33
N GLN A 19 -20.28 -28.56 23.14
CA GLN A 19 -19.39 -29.71 23.00
C GLN A 19 -17.94 -29.40 23.42
N PHE A 20 -17.47 -28.15 23.24
CA PHE A 20 -16.15 -27.71 23.71
C PHE A 20 -16.07 -27.59 25.24
N LEU A 21 -17.18 -27.25 25.92
CA LEU A 21 -17.22 -27.15 27.38
C LEU A 21 -17.26 -28.52 28.10
N TYR A 22 -17.55 -29.61 27.39
CA TYR A 22 -17.70 -30.95 27.98
C TYR A 22 -16.42 -31.81 27.90
N CYS A 23 -15.41 -31.40 27.14
CA CYS A 23 -14.10 -32.04 27.15
C CYS A 23 -13.23 -31.40 28.23
N LYS A 24 -13.08 -32.04 29.39
CA LYS A 24 -12.08 -31.65 30.40
C LYS A 24 -10.67 -31.95 29.87
N PRO A 25 -9.81 -30.96 29.61
CA PRO A 25 -8.39 -31.20 29.40
C PRO A 25 -7.73 -31.33 30.77
N LYS A 26 -6.77 -32.26 30.86
CA LYS A 26 -5.85 -32.37 32.00
C LYS A 26 -5.11 -31.03 32.15
N ALA A 27 -5.05 -30.54 33.38
CA ALA A 27 -4.48 -29.26 33.72
C ALA A 27 -2.96 -29.23 33.46
N GLU A 28 -2.54 -28.39 32.52
CA GLU A 28 -1.25 -27.70 32.51
C GLU A 28 -1.49 -26.23 32.16
N ASN A 29 -0.69 -25.36 32.75
CA ASN A 29 -1.05 -24.01 33.14
C ASN A 29 -0.79 -22.97 32.03
N THR A 30 -1.71 -21.99 31.92
CA THR A 30 -1.66 -20.69 31.23
C THR A 30 -1.80 -20.59 29.68
N ASN A 31 -2.80 -19.79 29.25
CA ASN A 31 -3.03 -19.12 27.95
C ASN A 31 -4.06 -19.63 26.91
N ASN A 32 -4.99 -20.51 27.27
CA ASN A 32 -6.03 -20.96 26.33
C ASN A 32 -7.01 -19.87 25.83
N VAL A 33 -7.29 -18.81 26.61
CA VAL A 33 -8.26 -17.76 26.20
C VAL A 33 -7.62 -16.77 25.21
N GLU A 34 -6.37 -16.39 25.43
CA GLU A 34 -5.61 -15.60 24.46
C GLU A 34 -5.45 -16.36 23.15
N ASP A 35 -5.12 -17.65 23.19
CA ASP A 35 -4.93 -18.44 21.96
C ASP A 35 -6.24 -18.67 21.20
N ILE A 36 -7.38 -18.73 21.89
CA ILE A 36 -8.70 -18.77 21.26
C ILE A 36 -9.09 -17.40 20.66
N LEU A 37 -8.85 -16.29 21.37
CA LEU A 37 -9.08 -14.94 20.85
C LEU A 37 -8.14 -14.60 19.68
N LYS A 38 -6.91 -15.11 19.73
CA LYS A 38 -5.96 -15.09 18.62
C LYS A 38 -6.55 -15.90 17.44
N ASN A 39 -6.86 -17.17 17.63
CA ASN A 39 -7.22 -18.03 16.50
C ASN A 39 -8.63 -17.78 15.89
N LEU A 40 -9.60 -17.24 16.63
CA LEU A 40 -10.96 -16.96 16.13
C LEU A 40 -11.28 -15.46 15.98
N GLY A 41 -10.67 -14.60 16.78
CA GLY A 41 -10.87 -13.15 16.70
C GLY A 41 -10.12 -12.51 15.54
N PHE A 42 -8.90 -12.97 15.21
CA PHE A 42 -8.06 -12.33 14.20
C PHE A 42 -8.69 -12.23 12.80
N PRO A 43 -9.24 -13.31 12.20
CA PRO A 43 -9.81 -13.22 10.85
C PRO A 43 -11.02 -12.27 10.79
N PHE A 44 -11.77 -12.19 11.90
CA PHE A 44 -12.92 -11.29 12.01
C PHE A 44 -12.46 -9.83 12.12
N TRP A 45 -11.52 -9.52 13.00
CA TRP A 45 -11.07 -8.15 13.25
C TRP A 45 -10.27 -7.53 12.10
N ASP A 46 -9.48 -8.34 11.38
CA ASP A 46 -8.75 -7.90 10.18
C ASP A 46 -9.70 -7.32 9.11
N GLU A 47 -10.93 -7.81 9.04
CA GLU A 47 -11.94 -7.30 8.11
C GLU A 47 -12.49 -5.92 8.48
N PHE A 48 -12.22 -5.40 9.68
CA PHE A 48 -12.71 -4.08 10.09
C PHE A 48 -11.63 -3.00 10.10
N ASN A 49 -10.36 -3.37 9.88
CA ASN A 49 -9.24 -2.43 9.91
C ASN A 49 -8.92 -1.83 8.52
N HIS A 50 -9.95 -1.52 7.74
CA HIS A 50 -9.83 -0.78 6.49
C HIS A 50 -11.00 0.19 6.34
N GLU A 51 -10.82 1.28 5.60
CA GLU A 51 -11.90 2.22 5.28
C GLU A 51 -11.54 3.07 4.05
N LEU A 52 -12.57 3.47 3.30
CA LEU A 52 -12.47 4.47 2.24
C LEU A 52 -13.09 5.77 2.74
N TYR A 53 -12.29 6.84 2.82
CA TYR A 53 -12.77 8.16 3.18
C TYR A 53 -12.78 9.08 1.96
N LYS A 54 -13.87 9.82 1.77
CA LYS A 54 -13.86 11.03 0.94
C LYS A 54 -13.18 12.15 1.72
N PHE A 55 -12.17 12.78 1.12
CA PHE A 55 -11.58 13.98 1.69
C PHE A 55 -12.42 15.21 1.28
N THR A 56 -12.96 15.92 2.28
CA THR A 56 -13.82 17.09 2.11
C THR A 56 -13.04 18.34 2.51
N PRO A 57 -12.49 19.09 1.54
CA PRO A 57 -11.75 20.31 1.83
C PRO A 57 -12.69 21.38 2.40
N ILE A 58 -12.18 22.17 3.34
CA ILE A 58 -12.89 23.29 3.95
C ILE A 58 -12.16 24.56 3.52
N SER A 59 -12.86 25.53 2.91
CA SER A 59 -12.22 26.64 2.17
C SER A 59 -11.21 27.49 2.97
N PHE A 60 -11.31 27.51 4.30
CA PHE A 60 -10.39 28.21 5.18
C PHE A 60 -9.38 27.29 5.90
N ILE A 61 -9.45 25.97 5.71
CA ILE A 61 -8.51 24.98 6.23
C ILE A 61 -7.76 24.37 5.04
N VAL A 62 -6.67 25.04 4.67
CA VAL A 62 -5.85 24.65 3.51
C VAL A 62 -4.46 24.16 3.91
N SER A 63 -4.02 24.42 5.14
CA SER A 63 -2.74 23.94 5.68
C SER A 63 -2.89 22.54 6.26
N LYS A 64 -1.92 21.66 6.00
CA LYS A 64 -1.91 20.32 6.58
C LYS A 64 -1.89 20.32 8.12
N SER A 65 -1.32 21.35 8.76
CA SER A 65 -1.33 21.47 10.22
C SER A 65 -2.74 21.57 10.81
N ASP A 66 -3.68 22.10 10.03
CA ASP A 66 -5.00 22.50 10.51
C ASP A 66 -6.08 21.47 10.16
N PHE A 67 -5.70 20.39 9.46
CA PHE A 67 -6.65 19.35 9.07
C PHE A 67 -7.29 18.67 10.28
N ILE A 68 -8.61 18.56 10.23
CA ILE A 68 -9.44 17.93 11.26
C ILE A 68 -10.05 16.61 10.76
N LEU A 69 -10.43 15.74 11.70
CA LEU A 69 -11.00 14.42 11.40
C LEU A 69 -12.27 14.47 10.54
N ASP A 70 -13.03 15.57 10.61
CA ASP A 70 -14.29 15.72 9.89
C ASP A 70 -14.10 15.93 8.38
N GLN A 71 -12.90 16.32 7.95
CA GLN A 71 -12.56 16.33 6.52
C GLN A 71 -12.42 14.92 5.95
N PHE A 72 -12.34 13.88 6.78
CA PHE A 72 -12.27 12.47 6.36
C PHE A 72 -13.63 11.82 6.60
N VAL A 73 -14.53 11.94 5.63
CA VAL A 73 -15.91 11.41 5.71
C VAL A 73 -15.94 10.01 5.12
N ILE A 74 -16.58 9.04 5.79
CA ILE A 74 -16.72 7.68 5.23
C ILE A 74 -17.41 7.78 3.88
N ALA A 75 -16.78 7.22 2.85
CA ALA A 75 -17.28 7.28 1.49
C ALA A 75 -18.58 6.48 1.36
N THR A 76 -19.59 7.09 0.75
CA THR A 76 -20.86 6.44 0.41
C THR A 76 -21.30 6.88 -0.99
N PRO A 77 -22.11 6.10 -1.71
CA PRO A 77 -22.58 6.47 -3.05
C PRO A 77 -23.26 7.85 -3.13
N ASN A 78 -23.91 8.29 -2.05
CA ASN A 78 -24.63 9.57 -2.01
C ASN A 78 -23.71 10.79 -1.89
N LEU A 79 -22.44 10.59 -1.54
CA LEU A 79 -21.47 11.68 -1.36
C LEU A 79 -20.69 12.01 -2.63
N LYS A 80 -20.76 11.19 -3.68
CA LYS A 80 -20.00 11.43 -4.93
C LYS A 80 -20.61 12.57 -5.74
N VAL A 81 -19.76 13.35 -6.41
CA VAL A 81 -20.21 14.34 -7.41
C VAL A 81 -19.83 13.89 -8.82
N ASN A 82 -20.30 14.55 -9.87
CA ASN A 82 -19.95 14.16 -11.24
C ASN A 82 -18.54 14.67 -11.64
N LYS A 83 -17.50 14.06 -11.08
CA LYS A 83 -16.08 14.31 -11.37
C LYS A 83 -15.28 13.00 -11.38
N PRO A 84 -14.14 12.87 -12.07
CA PRO A 84 -13.24 11.74 -11.86
C PRO A 84 -12.73 11.66 -10.40
N LYS A 85 -12.43 10.45 -9.92
CA LYS A 85 -12.02 10.19 -8.54
C LYS A 85 -10.54 9.86 -8.50
N ILE A 86 -9.81 10.44 -7.55
CA ILE A 86 -8.45 10.01 -7.22
C ILE A 86 -8.49 9.41 -5.82
N VAL A 87 -8.16 8.12 -5.71
CA VAL A 87 -8.07 7.40 -4.44
C VAL A 87 -6.60 7.28 -4.05
N LEU A 88 -6.21 7.95 -2.97
CA LEU A 88 -4.88 7.91 -2.39
C LEU A 88 -4.72 6.63 -1.55
N ILE A 89 -3.69 5.81 -1.85
CA ILE A 89 -3.43 4.55 -1.15
C ILE A 89 -2.03 4.59 -0.55
N HIS A 90 -1.94 4.61 0.78
CA HIS A 90 -0.66 4.70 1.49
C HIS A 90 0.14 3.39 1.46
N GLY A 91 1.42 3.47 1.81
CA GLY A 91 2.35 2.35 1.90
C GLY A 91 2.31 1.59 3.23
N TRP A 92 3.38 0.83 3.48
CA TRP A 92 3.65 0.06 4.69
C TRP A 92 3.73 0.94 5.95
N ASP A 93 3.07 0.54 7.04
CA ASP A 93 3.32 1.14 8.36
C ASP A 93 4.13 0.17 9.23
N PRO A 94 5.43 0.47 9.49
CA PRO A 94 6.32 -0.42 10.25
C PRO A 94 5.93 -0.57 11.72
N GLU A 95 5.02 0.25 12.22
CA GLU A 95 4.51 0.21 13.60
C GLU A 95 3.32 -0.73 13.75
N GLU A 96 2.57 -1.03 12.67
CA GLU A 96 1.33 -1.78 12.75
C GLU A 96 1.58 -3.29 12.89
N ARG A 97 0.73 -3.98 13.68
CA ARG A 97 0.84 -5.43 13.90
C ARG A 97 -0.50 -6.14 13.69
N ASN A 98 -0.45 -7.37 13.17
CA ASN A 98 -1.65 -8.18 12.85
C ASN A 98 -2.50 -8.54 14.08
N PHE A 99 -1.89 -8.57 15.26
CA PHE A 99 -2.59 -8.95 16.49
C PHE A 99 -3.25 -7.78 17.21
N GLU A 100 -3.15 -6.56 16.68
CA GLU A 100 -3.79 -5.40 17.27
C GLU A 100 -5.31 -5.41 17.02
N LEU A 101 -6.07 -4.75 17.89
CA LEU A 101 -7.50 -4.53 17.68
C LEU A 101 -7.72 -3.62 16.46
N PRO A 102 -8.92 -3.63 15.84
CA PRO A 102 -9.23 -2.67 14.77
C PRO A 102 -9.00 -1.25 15.24
N THR A 103 -8.37 -0.45 14.38
CA THR A 103 -8.00 0.92 14.74
C THR A 103 -9.22 1.84 14.70
N THR A 104 -9.21 2.86 15.57
CA THR A 104 -10.23 3.91 15.57
C THR A 104 -10.11 4.79 14.33
N LYS A 105 -11.15 5.55 13.99
CA LYS A 105 -11.09 6.58 12.93
C LYS A 105 -9.88 7.50 13.11
N VAL A 106 -9.55 7.88 14.35
CA VAL A 106 -8.42 8.75 14.67
C VAL A 106 -7.10 8.15 14.18
N LYS A 107 -6.84 6.88 14.51
CA LYS A 107 -5.60 6.21 14.12
C LYS A 107 -5.56 5.91 12.61
N LYS A 108 -6.69 5.52 12.01
CA LYS A 108 -6.85 5.38 10.55
C LYS A 108 -6.49 6.67 9.79
N VAL A 109 -7.05 7.80 10.22
CA VAL A 109 -6.74 9.11 9.63
C VAL A 109 -5.29 9.50 9.90
N ALA A 110 -4.75 9.25 11.09
CA ALA A 110 -3.34 9.53 11.38
C ALA A 110 -2.40 8.76 10.43
N ASN A 111 -2.70 7.49 10.12
CA ASN A 111 -1.91 6.70 9.18
C ASN A 111 -1.98 7.26 7.74
N ILE A 112 -3.16 7.70 7.30
CA ILE A 112 -3.31 8.40 6.00
C ILE A 112 -2.46 9.67 5.96
N ARG A 113 -2.59 10.49 7.00
CA ARG A 113 -1.94 11.81 7.11
C ARG A 113 -0.41 11.73 7.17
N LYS A 114 0.15 10.65 7.74
CA LYS A 114 1.59 10.37 7.76
C LYS A 114 2.23 10.40 6.36
N ILE A 115 1.47 10.04 5.32
CA ILE A 115 1.94 9.96 3.94
C ILE A 115 1.32 11.07 3.07
N TRP A 116 0.02 11.34 3.22
CA TRP A 116 -0.73 12.13 2.25
C TRP A 116 -1.00 13.58 2.65
N ASP A 117 -0.55 14.05 3.82
CA ASP A 117 -0.81 15.43 4.26
C ASP A 117 -0.37 16.48 3.23
N ASP A 118 0.80 16.29 2.60
CA ASP A 118 1.30 17.19 1.56
C ASP A 118 0.41 17.19 0.29
N ALA A 119 -0.04 16.02 -0.17
CA ALA A 119 -0.97 15.93 -1.30
C ALA A 119 -2.33 16.55 -1.00
N LEU A 120 -2.84 16.32 0.22
CA LEU A 120 -4.12 16.87 0.68
C LEU A 120 -4.05 18.40 0.87
N GLU A 121 -2.91 18.93 1.29
CA GLU A 121 -2.65 20.38 1.33
C GLU A 121 -2.69 20.99 -0.08
N MET A 122 -1.93 20.43 -1.02
CA MET A 122 -1.92 20.93 -2.41
C MET A 122 -3.30 20.83 -3.07
N TYR A 123 -4.05 19.76 -2.78
CA TYR A 123 -5.45 19.62 -3.19
C TYR A 123 -6.36 20.66 -2.54
N SER A 124 -6.23 20.93 -1.24
CA SER A 124 -7.04 21.92 -0.52
C SER A 124 -6.77 23.36 -0.96
N GLN A 125 -5.55 23.62 -1.43
CA GLN A 125 -5.14 24.88 -2.07
C GLN A 125 -5.58 24.97 -3.54
N ASN A 126 -6.22 23.91 -4.06
CA ASN A 126 -6.62 23.76 -5.46
C ASN A 126 -5.47 24.01 -6.46
N LEU A 127 -4.24 23.61 -6.08
CA LEU A 127 -3.11 23.72 -6.99
C LEU A 127 -3.37 22.87 -8.24
N PHE A 128 -3.04 23.45 -9.40
CA PHE A 128 -3.25 22.82 -10.71
C PHE A 128 -4.69 22.37 -10.95
N GLU A 129 -5.65 23.09 -10.37
CA GLU A 129 -7.09 22.82 -10.47
C GLU A 129 -7.51 21.43 -9.98
N ALA A 130 -6.70 20.81 -9.11
CA ALA A 130 -6.93 19.44 -8.64
C ALA A 130 -8.30 19.28 -7.96
N GLN A 131 -8.74 20.24 -7.15
CA GLN A 131 -10.06 20.24 -6.50
C GLN A 131 -11.19 20.58 -7.47
N THR A 132 -10.91 21.43 -8.46
CA THR A 132 -11.87 21.73 -9.54
C THR A 132 -12.15 20.47 -10.36
N ASN A 133 -11.13 19.71 -10.72
CA ASN A 133 -11.21 18.63 -11.69
C ASN A 133 -11.49 17.25 -11.07
N TYR A 134 -11.08 17.03 -9.81
CA TYR A 134 -11.14 15.72 -9.17
C TYR A 134 -11.84 15.73 -7.81
N GLU A 135 -12.33 14.56 -7.40
CA GLU A 135 -12.61 14.27 -5.99
C GLU A 135 -11.49 13.42 -5.39
N PHE A 136 -10.93 13.85 -4.26
CA PHE A 136 -9.94 13.06 -3.54
C PHE A 136 -10.61 12.15 -2.50
N TYR A 137 -10.20 10.89 -2.54
CA TYR A 137 -10.51 9.86 -1.57
C TYR A 137 -9.21 9.32 -0.99
N THR A 138 -9.27 8.72 0.19
CA THR A 138 -8.13 8.08 0.85
C THR A 138 -8.56 6.69 1.29
N PHE A 139 -7.75 5.69 1.00
CA PHE A 139 -7.95 4.33 1.46
C PHE A 139 -6.89 3.99 2.51
N THR A 140 -7.37 3.47 3.63
CA THR A 140 -6.52 2.92 4.69
C THR A 140 -6.89 1.48 4.96
N TYR A 141 -5.89 0.71 5.38
CA TYR A 141 -5.98 -0.72 5.51
C TYR A 141 -4.92 -1.22 6.50
N ARG A 142 -5.07 -2.47 6.96
CA ARG A 142 -4.09 -3.16 7.80
C ARG A 142 -2.89 -3.54 6.94
N THR A 143 -1.89 -2.66 6.91
CA THR A 143 -0.64 -2.86 6.20
C THR A 143 0.03 -4.15 6.61
N SER A 144 -0.06 -4.53 7.88
CA SER A 144 0.57 -5.75 8.41
C SER A 144 -0.01 -7.07 7.85
N ASP A 145 -1.21 -7.05 7.28
CA ASP A 145 -1.87 -8.21 6.64
C ASP A 145 -1.43 -8.38 5.18
N TYR A 146 -1.71 -9.54 4.59
CA TYR A 146 -1.33 -9.88 3.22
C TYR A 146 -1.81 -8.84 2.20
N ILE A 147 -0.97 -8.57 1.20
CA ILE A 147 -1.28 -7.62 0.13
C ILE A 147 -2.54 -8.07 -0.63
N GLU A 148 -2.72 -9.37 -0.83
CA GLU A 148 -3.91 -9.95 -1.48
C GLU A 148 -5.21 -9.62 -0.75
N HIS A 149 -5.22 -9.76 0.58
CA HIS A 149 -6.38 -9.45 1.39
C HIS A 149 -6.71 -7.96 1.34
N ASN A 150 -5.69 -7.10 1.38
CA ASN A 150 -5.85 -5.66 1.26
C ASN A 150 -6.32 -5.24 -0.13
N GLY A 151 -5.88 -5.93 -1.19
CA GLY A 151 -6.37 -5.75 -2.55
C GLY A 151 -7.86 -6.09 -2.68
N ARG A 152 -8.29 -7.21 -2.11
CA ARG A 152 -9.72 -7.57 -2.01
C ARG A 152 -10.52 -6.47 -1.29
N ARG A 153 -10.08 -6.05 -0.09
CA ARG A 153 -10.78 -5.03 0.71
C ARG A 153 -10.90 -3.70 -0.03
N LEU A 154 -9.85 -3.31 -0.75
CA LEU A 154 -9.88 -2.12 -1.60
C LEU A 154 -10.98 -2.26 -2.65
N ILE A 155 -10.98 -3.33 -3.46
CA ILE A 155 -11.98 -3.46 -4.54
C ILE A 155 -13.39 -3.61 -3.99
N ASP A 156 -13.59 -4.29 -2.86
CA ASP A 156 -14.90 -4.41 -2.20
C ASP A 156 -15.42 -3.02 -1.77
N LYS A 157 -14.56 -2.17 -1.20
CA LYS A 157 -14.92 -0.78 -0.86
C LYS A 157 -15.20 0.06 -2.10
N LEU A 158 -14.38 -0.03 -3.14
CA LEU A 158 -14.59 0.69 -4.39
C LEU A 158 -15.94 0.30 -5.02
N ASN A 159 -16.26 -0.99 -5.13
CA ASN A 159 -17.54 -1.47 -5.67
C ASN A 159 -18.75 -1.05 -4.83
N SER A 160 -18.57 -0.86 -3.51
CA SER A 160 -19.65 -0.42 -2.62
C SER A 160 -20.00 1.06 -2.76
N VAL A 161 -19.09 1.87 -3.32
CA VAL A 161 -19.23 3.33 -3.44
C VAL A 161 -19.40 3.77 -4.89
N PHE A 162 -18.68 3.13 -5.80
CA PHE A 162 -18.54 3.52 -7.19
C PHE A 162 -19.20 2.51 -8.15
N THR A 163 -19.70 3.03 -9.26
CA THR A 163 -20.25 2.28 -10.39
C THR A 163 -19.30 2.35 -11.58
N SER A 164 -19.55 1.56 -12.62
CA SER A 164 -18.73 1.55 -13.85
C SER A 164 -18.67 2.91 -14.57
N ASP A 165 -19.64 3.80 -14.30
CA ASP A 165 -19.65 5.16 -14.83
C ASP A 165 -18.68 6.09 -14.10
N ASP A 166 -18.26 5.73 -12.87
CA ASP A 166 -17.26 6.47 -12.12
C ASP A 166 -15.86 6.10 -12.62
N LYS A 167 -15.12 7.09 -13.13
CA LYS A 167 -13.69 6.92 -13.44
C LYS A 167 -12.88 7.01 -12.15
N VAL A 168 -12.37 5.87 -11.65
CA VAL A 168 -11.50 5.83 -10.46
C VAL A 168 -10.04 5.67 -10.87
N ILE A 169 -9.21 6.61 -10.41
CA ILE A 169 -7.76 6.61 -10.56
C ILE A 169 -7.16 6.31 -9.19
N LEU A 170 -6.35 5.27 -9.10
CA LEU A 170 -5.66 4.88 -7.87
C LEU A 170 -4.27 5.53 -7.87
N LEU A 171 -4.05 6.52 -7.01
CA LEU A 171 -2.73 7.12 -6.79
C LEU A 171 -2.11 6.47 -5.55
N ALA A 172 -1.13 5.60 -5.77
CA ALA A 172 -0.74 4.62 -4.78
C ALA A 172 0.76 4.69 -4.47
N HIS A 173 1.13 4.75 -3.20
CA HIS A 173 2.53 4.87 -2.77
C HIS A 173 3.06 3.55 -2.19
N SER A 174 4.31 3.21 -2.52
CA SER A 174 5.02 2.05 -1.95
C SER A 174 4.18 0.77 -2.03
N MET A 175 3.97 0.04 -0.93
CA MET A 175 3.10 -1.15 -0.88
C MET A 175 1.67 -0.88 -1.40
N GLY A 176 1.17 0.35 -1.29
CA GLY A 176 -0.14 0.72 -1.79
C GLY A 176 -0.32 0.43 -3.28
N GLY A 177 0.74 0.53 -4.10
CA GLY A 177 0.64 0.19 -5.53
C GLY A 177 0.51 -1.31 -5.79
N LEU A 178 1.09 -2.15 -4.92
CA LEU A 178 0.86 -3.60 -4.94
C LEU A 178 -0.58 -3.94 -4.53
N VAL A 179 -1.11 -3.24 -3.51
CA VAL A 179 -2.52 -3.36 -3.10
C VAL A 179 -3.47 -2.93 -4.22
N ALA A 180 -3.19 -1.81 -4.88
CA ALA A 180 -3.95 -1.33 -6.04
C ALA A 180 -3.92 -2.33 -7.19
N ARG A 181 -2.74 -2.88 -7.50
CA ARG A 181 -2.59 -3.88 -8.58
C ARG A 181 -3.26 -5.20 -8.22
N SER A 182 -3.20 -5.62 -6.95
CA SER A 182 -3.97 -6.76 -6.44
C SER A 182 -5.47 -6.55 -6.63
N ALA A 183 -6.01 -5.38 -6.25
CA ALA A 183 -7.41 -5.02 -6.44
C ALA A 183 -7.84 -5.05 -7.93
N LEU A 184 -6.98 -4.58 -8.83
CA LEU A 184 -7.23 -4.56 -10.28
C LEU A 184 -7.47 -5.95 -10.88
N TYR A 185 -6.71 -6.95 -10.41
CA TYR A 185 -6.76 -8.34 -10.87
C TYR A 185 -7.63 -9.25 -9.98
N HIS A 186 -8.11 -8.75 -8.84
CA HIS A 186 -8.94 -9.54 -7.95
C HIS A 186 -10.29 -9.91 -8.60
N VAL A 187 -10.78 -11.12 -8.33
CA VAL A 187 -12.04 -11.66 -8.91
C VAL A 187 -13.28 -10.83 -8.56
N ASN A 188 -13.23 -10.08 -7.45
CA ASN A 188 -14.30 -9.16 -7.06
C ASN A 188 -14.32 -7.87 -7.88
N ASN A 189 -13.33 -7.59 -8.74
CA ASN A 189 -13.34 -6.44 -9.66
C ASN A 189 -14.36 -6.65 -10.80
N THR A 190 -15.64 -6.65 -10.44
CA THR A 190 -16.78 -6.96 -11.31
C THR A 190 -17.40 -5.70 -11.91
N ASN A 191 -17.30 -4.56 -11.23
CA ASN A 191 -17.78 -3.26 -11.74
C ASN A 191 -16.75 -2.57 -12.66
N ASP A 192 -15.51 -3.07 -12.73
CA ASP A 192 -14.36 -2.49 -13.46
C ASP A 192 -14.16 -0.98 -13.25
N VAL A 193 -14.39 -0.49 -12.03
CA VAL A 193 -14.32 0.94 -11.69
C VAL A 193 -12.90 1.52 -11.75
N ILE A 194 -11.88 0.66 -11.65
CA ILE A 194 -10.47 1.08 -11.69
C ILE A 194 -10.11 1.38 -13.16
N GLY A 195 -10.03 2.67 -13.48
CA GLY A 195 -9.58 3.17 -14.78
C GLY A 195 -8.07 3.07 -14.90
N PHE A 196 -7.34 3.65 -13.94
CA PHE A 196 -5.88 3.69 -13.95
C PHE A 196 -5.27 3.56 -12.55
N ILE A 197 -4.02 3.09 -12.51
CA ILE A 197 -3.16 3.08 -11.34
C ILE A 197 -1.94 3.94 -11.67
N VAL A 198 -1.71 4.98 -10.88
CA VAL A 198 -0.48 5.75 -10.87
C VAL A 198 0.27 5.39 -9.60
N SER A 199 1.37 4.66 -9.73
CA SER A 199 2.14 4.15 -8.60
C SER A 199 3.36 5.02 -8.33
N LEU A 200 3.66 5.28 -7.07
CA LEU A 200 4.77 6.11 -6.61
C LEU A 200 5.70 5.25 -5.76
N GLY A 201 6.87 4.88 -6.29
CA GLY A 201 7.86 4.06 -5.57
C GLY A 201 7.38 2.65 -5.23
N THR A 202 6.50 2.06 -6.04
CA THR A 202 5.92 0.74 -5.71
C THR A 202 6.91 -0.38 -5.95
N PRO A 203 7.19 -1.25 -4.95
CA PRO A 203 8.12 -2.36 -5.12
C PRO A 203 7.47 -3.54 -5.86
N TYR A 204 7.30 -3.46 -7.18
CA TYR A 204 6.60 -4.51 -7.95
C TYR A 204 7.29 -5.89 -7.92
N LEU A 205 8.61 -5.92 -7.74
CA LEU A 205 9.39 -7.14 -7.51
C LEU A 205 9.78 -7.29 -6.03
N GLY A 206 9.20 -6.49 -5.13
CA GLY A 206 9.57 -6.43 -3.71
C GLY A 206 10.77 -5.51 -3.44
N SER A 207 11.15 -5.42 -2.17
CA SER A 207 12.32 -4.68 -1.69
C SER A 207 13.39 -5.67 -1.21
N PRO A 208 14.67 -5.46 -1.55
CA PRO A 208 15.77 -6.26 -1.01
C PRO A 208 15.73 -6.33 0.52
N PHE A 209 15.38 -5.24 1.20
CA PHE A 209 15.29 -5.16 2.66
C PHE A 209 14.25 -6.08 3.28
N ALA A 210 13.18 -6.46 2.57
CA ALA A 210 12.22 -7.43 3.09
C ALA A 210 12.69 -8.90 2.92
N SER A 211 13.76 -9.13 2.14
CA SER A 211 14.28 -10.46 1.84
C SER A 211 15.20 -10.97 2.94
N PRO A 212 14.94 -12.15 3.54
CA PRO A 212 15.82 -12.73 4.54
C PRO A 212 17.23 -13.02 4.02
N SER A 213 17.41 -13.35 2.75
CA SER A 213 18.72 -13.60 2.13
C SER A 213 19.58 -12.33 2.17
N TYR A 214 19.08 -11.25 1.57
CA TYR A 214 19.77 -9.95 1.54
C TYR A 214 20.04 -9.38 2.94
N ARG A 215 19.11 -9.55 3.88
CA ARG A 215 19.30 -9.06 5.26
C ARG A 215 20.36 -9.81 6.06
N LYS A 216 20.66 -11.07 5.75
CA LYS A 216 21.66 -11.85 6.52
C LYS A 216 23.04 -11.21 6.42
N ASP A 217 23.32 -10.60 5.28
CA ASP A 217 24.60 -9.97 5.00
C ASP A 217 24.79 -8.66 5.79
N LEU A 218 23.70 -8.08 6.32
CA LEU A 218 23.67 -6.85 7.12
C LEU A 218 23.83 -7.04 8.65
N GLY A 219 24.01 -8.28 9.12
CA GLY A 219 24.19 -8.58 10.56
C GLY A 219 23.08 -8.04 11.47
N SER A 220 23.45 -7.21 12.46
CA SER A 220 22.51 -6.67 13.46
C SER A 220 21.45 -5.74 12.87
N LEU A 221 21.79 -4.97 11.84
CA LEU A 221 20.82 -4.11 11.13
C LEU A 221 19.78 -4.97 10.41
N GLY A 222 20.20 -6.08 9.80
CA GLY A 222 19.31 -7.06 9.17
C GLY A 222 18.30 -7.67 10.14
N LYS A 223 18.64 -7.83 11.42
CA LYS A 223 17.68 -8.29 12.45
C LYS A 223 16.62 -7.23 12.75
N LEU A 224 17.00 -5.97 12.84
CA LEU A 224 16.06 -4.85 13.07
C LEU A 224 15.07 -4.71 11.92
N ILE A 225 15.57 -4.69 10.68
CA ILE A 225 14.72 -4.63 9.48
C ILE A 225 13.80 -5.86 9.42
N GLY A 226 14.33 -7.03 9.78
CA GLY A 226 13.54 -8.27 9.87
C GLY A 226 12.39 -8.21 10.88
N PHE A 227 12.60 -7.57 12.02
CA PHE A 227 11.53 -7.35 13.00
C PHE A 227 10.42 -6.44 12.44
N VAL A 228 10.81 -5.38 11.72
CA VAL A 228 9.89 -4.43 11.10
C VAL A 228 9.07 -5.06 9.96
N THR A 229 9.67 -5.99 9.22
CA THR A 229 9.06 -6.68 8.06
C THR A 229 8.49 -8.06 8.41
N GLY A 230 8.46 -8.44 9.69
CA GLY A 230 8.14 -9.80 10.13
C GLY A 230 6.66 -10.20 10.06
N THR A 231 5.77 -9.25 9.78
CA THR A 231 4.32 -9.44 9.60
C THR A 231 4.00 -9.98 8.19
N ALA A 232 2.75 -10.38 7.95
CA ALA A 232 2.33 -11.01 6.69
C ALA A 232 2.58 -10.11 5.47
N GLY A 233 2.07 -8.88 5.47
CA GLY A 233 2.31 -7.95 4.37
C GLY A 233 3.78 -7.53 4.23
N GLY A 234 4.55 -7.59 5.32
CA GLY A 234 5.97 -7.21 5.33
C GLY A 234 6.81 -8.28 4.64
N LYS A 235 6.40 -9.54 4.79
CA LYS A 235 6.93 -10.67 4.03
C LYS A 235 6.50 -10.64 2.57
N ASP A 236 5.27 -10.20 2.26
CA ASP A 236 4.82 -10.02 0.87
C ASP A 236 5.62 -8.94 0.12
N LEU A 237 6.34 -8.06 0.83
CA LEU A 237 7.29 -7.12 0.25
C LEU A 237 8.66 -7.73 -0.07
N ALA A 238 8.93 -8.99 0.28
CA ALA A 238 10.21 -9.63 -0.02
C ALA A 238 10.49 -9.64 -1.52
N TYR A 239 11.76 -9.42 -1.87
CA TYR A 239 12.21 -9.39 -3.25
C TYR A 239 12.01 -10.74 -3.93
N THR A 240 11.70 -10.72 -5.22
CA THR A 240 11.69 -11.91 -6.08
C THR A 240 12.59 -11.71 -7.29
N ASN A 241 13.29 -12.77 -7.68
CA ASN A 241 13.99 -12.85 -8.95
C ASN A 241 13.04 -13.11 -10.15
N ALA A 242 11.73 -13.02 -9.92
CA ALA A 242 10.65 -13.24 -10.88
C ALA A 242 10.71 -14.62 -11.58
N LEU A 243 11.18 -15.65 -10.86
CA LEU A 243 11.36 -17.00 -11.39
C LEU A 243 10.01 -17.57 -11.86
N GLY A 244 9.98 -18.16 -13.05
CA GLY A 244 8.76 -18.75 -13.62
C GLY A 244 7.75 -17.72 -14.16
N THR A 245 8.13 -16.44 -14.24
CA THR A 245 7.35 -15.40 -14.92
C THR A 245 7.98 -15.05 -16.27
N PRO A 246 7.26 -14.37 -17.18
CA PRO A 246 7.86 -13.80 -18.38
C PRO A 246 8.85 -12.65 -18.12
N TYR A 247 9.02 -12.21 -16.87
CA TYR A 247 9.89 -11.09 -16.52
C TYR A 247 11.33 -11.52 -16.32
N GLN A 248 12.23 -10.63 -16.73
CA GLN A 248 13.65 -10.80 -16.53
C GLN A 248 14.14 -9.75 -15.54
N VAL A 249 14.79 -10.24 -14.48
CA VAL A 249 15.62 -9.42 -13.60
C VAL A 249 17.03 -9.41 -14.20
N PRO A 250 17.71 -8.26 -14.31
CA PRO A 250 19.10 -8.22 -14.76
C PRO A 250 19.98 -9.16 -13.94
N GLU A 251 20.89 -9.89 -14.59
CA GLU A 251 21.71 -10.92 -13.93
C GLU A 251 22.49 -10.37 -12.72
N ASN A 252 22.97 -9.14 -12.83
CA ASN A 252 23.71 -8.42 -11.78
C ASN A 252 22.82 -7.87 -10.65
N GLU A 253 21.51 -8.10 -10.71
CA GLU A 253 20.51 -7.66 -9.72
C GLU A 253 19.78 -8.86 -9.07
N ILE A 254 20.19 -10.09 -9.41
CA ILE A 254 19.65 -11.32 -8.82
C ILE A 254 20.14 -11.47 -7.38
N ILE A 255 19.20 -11.56 -6.44
CA ILE A 255 19.51 -11.85 -5.03
C ILE A 255 19.44 -13.38 -4.83
N PRO A 256 20.54 -14.07 -4.46
CA PRO A 256 20.52 -15.51 -4.28
C PRO A 256 19.42 -16.00 -3.33
N GLY A 257 18.59 -16.92 -3.80
CA GLY A 257 17.48 -17.51 -3.03
C GLY A 257 16.28 -16.59 -2.78
N ALA A 258 16.28 -15.36 -3.31
CA ALA A 258 15.11 -14.49 -3.23
C ALA A 258 13.96 -15.02 -4.10
N SER A 259 12.79 -15.17 -3.49
CA SER A 259 11.57 -15.64 -4.13
C SER A 259 10.37 -15.08 -3.38
N ASN A 260 9.29 -14.84 -4.12
CA ASN A 260 8.04 -14.36 -3.57
C ASN A 260 6.90 -14.82 -4.48
N ALA A 261 6.33 -15.97 -4.14
CA ALA A 261 5.30 -16.62 -4.95
C ALA A 261 4.06 -15.75 -5.18
N TYR A 262 3.72 -14.87 -4.22
CA TYR A 262 2.60 -13.95 -4.40
C TYR A 262 2.92 -12.87 -5.44
N LEU A 263 4.08 -12.22 -5.33
CA LEU A 263 4.49 -11.22 -6.33
C LEU A 263 4.72 -11.85 -7.69
N GLU A 264 5.29 -13.06 -7.77
CA GLU A 264 5.45 -13.81 -9.03
C GLU A 264 4.09 -14.09 -9.69
N ARG A 265 3.08 -14.52 -8.92
CA ARG A 265 1.70 -14.70 -9.42
C ARG A 265 1.08 -13.38 -9.90
N LEU A 266 1.21 -12.32 -9.10
CA LEU A 266 0.69 -11.01 -9.47
C LEU A 266 1.43 -10.44 -10.69
N LEU A 267 2.72 -10.72 -10.83
CA LEU A 267 3.52 -10.40 -12.01
C LEU A 267 3.07 -11.23 -13.21
N SER A 268 2.73 -12.51 -13.10
CA SER A 268 2.27 -13.28 -14.26
C SER A 268 0.99 -12.72 -14.92
N GLU A 269 0.15 -12.03 -14.14
CA GLU A 269 -1.03 -11.33 -14.65
C GLU A 269 -0.64 -10.09 -15.45
N SER A 270 -1.05 -9.99 -16.71
CA SER A 270 -0.68 -8.86 -17.59
C SER A 270 -1.80 -8.25 -18.43
N SER A 271 -3.00 -8.84 -18.38
CA SER A 271 -4.14 -8.42 -19.22
C SER A 271 -4.62 -6.98 -18.98
N LYS A 272 -4.22 -6.35 -17.88
CA LYS A 272 -4.64 -4.99 -17.48
C LYS A 272 -3.47 -4.05 -17.19
N ASP A 273 -2.23 -4.38 -17.57
CA ASP A 273 -1.09 -3.48 -17.27
C ASP A 273 -1.13 -2.18 -18.07
N SER A 274 -1.90 -2.15 -19.16
CA SER A 274 -2.27 -0.90 -19.85
C SER A 274 -3.12 0.06 -18.99
N LYS A 275 -3.46 -0.31 -17.75
CA LYS A 275 -4.02 0.59 -16.75
C LYS A 275 -2.98 1.10 -15.74
N VAL A 276 -1.71 0.68 -15.82
CA VAL A 276 -0.67 1.02 -14.84
C VAL A 276 0.36 2.00 -15.40
N THR A 277 0.76 2.96 -14.56
CA THR A 277 1.83 3.93 -14.78
C THR A 277 2.69 3.98 -13.51
N ALA A 278 4.01 3.95 -13.65
CA ALA A 278 4.94 3.85 -12.54
C ALA A 278 5.91 5.03 -12.47
N PHE A 279 5.83 5.80 -11.38
CA PHE A 279 6.88 6.70 -10.92
C PHE A 279 7.81 5.96 -9.98
N TYR A 280 9.11 6.05 -10.20
CA TYR A 280 10.11 5.36 -9.39
C TYR A 280 11.34 6.24 -9.17
N GLY A 281 12.02 6.04 -8.04
CA GLY A 281 13.19 6.81 -7.66
C GLY A 281 14.52 6.18 -8.14
N GLU A 282 15.45 7.04 -8.51
CA GLU A 282 16.87 6.81 -8.70
C GLU A 282 17.60 7.98 -8.03
N MET A 283 17.92 7.85 -6.75
CA MET A 283 18.68 8.87 -6.03
C MET A 283 20.04 9.06 -6.71
N SER A 284 20.31 10.27 -7.20
CA SER A 284 21.56 10.62 -7.91
C SER A 284 22.80 10.52 -7.02
N LYS A 285 22.59 10.57 -5.71
CA LYS A 285 23.55 10.35 -4.64
C LYS A 285 22.80 9.87 -3.41
N CYS A 286 23.44 9.09 -2.56
CA CYS A 286 22.86 8.69 -1.28
C CYS A 286 23.07 9.78 -0.23
N LYS A 287 24.32 10.03 0.17
CA LYS A 287 24.68 11.09 1.10
C LYS A 287 24.38 12.48 0.54
N ASP A 288 23.83 13.34 1.38
CA ASP A 288 23.49 14.74 1.07
C ASP A 288 22.52 14.88 -0.12
N HIS A 289 21.68 13.87 -0.37
CA HIS A 289 20.56 13.98 -1.29
C HIS A 289 19.54 15.01 -0.75
N PRO A 290 19.15 16.03 -1.55
CA PRO A 290 18.33 17.13 -1.05
C PRO A 290 16.96 16.69 -0.50
N GLY A 291 16.69 17.02 0.76
CA GLY A 291 15.44 16.69 1.44
C GLY A 291 15.34 15.23 1.89
N SER A 292 16.32 14.39 1.58
CA SER A 292 16.26 12.97 1.90
C SER A 292 16.26 12.70 3.40
N GLY A 293 15.39 11.80 3.82
CA GLY A 293 15.37 11.31 5.21
C GLY A 293 16.59 10.43 5.52
N ALA A 294 17.11 10.49 6.75
CA ALA A 294 18.28 9.71 7.16
C ALA A 294 18.12 8.19 6.88
N VAL A 295 16.90 7.66 7.03
CA VAL A 295 16.60 6.25 6.76
C VAL A 295 16.78 5.88 5.29
N PHE A 296 16.44 6.79 4.36
CA PHE A 296 16.58 6.56 2.91
C PHE A 296 18.02 6.76 2.45
N ILE A 297 18.76 7.68 3.09
CA ILE A 297 20.21 7.82 2.86
C ILE A 297 20.92 6.51 3.26
N ILE A 298 20.66 6.01 4.46
CA ILE A 298 21.23 4.73 4.95
C ILE A 298 20.82 3.58 4.03
N GLY A 299 19.54 3.50 3.66
CA GLY A 299 19.07 2.45 2.77
C GLY A 299 19.71 2.54 1.38
N CYS A 300 19.93 3.74 0.84
CA CYS A 300 20.60 3.94 -0.44
C CYS A 300 22.06 3.49 -0.38
N ASP A 301 22.79 3.83 0.68
CA ASP A 301 24.17 3.38 0.87
C ASP A 301 24.25 1.85 0.94
N ILE A 302 23.35 1.20 1.70
CA ILE A 302 23.31 -0.26 1.77
C ILE A 302 22.97 -0.90 0.43
N LEU A 303 21.96 -0.38 -0.28
CA LEU A 303 21.59 -0.90 -1.61
C LEU A 303 22.71 -0.69 -2.63
N LYS A 304 23.54 0.33 -2.45
CA LYS A 304 24.68 0.63 -3.31
C LYS A 304 25.88 -0.28 -3.04
N ASP A 305 26.18 -0.56 -1.77
CA ASP A 305 27.46 -1.17 -1.38
C ASP A 305 27.39 -2.70 -1.17
N GLU A 306 26.21 -3.27 -1.00
CA GLU A 306 26.01 -4.72 -0.82
C GLU A 306 25.90 -5.48 -2.16
N GLU A 307 25.98 -6.81 -2.09
CA GLU A 307 25.87 -7.70 -3.26
C GLU A 307 24.52 -8.46 -3.30
N PRO A 308 23.75 -8.40 -4.40
CA PRO A 308 24.00 -7.61 -5.60
C PRO A 308 23.85 -6.09 -5.36
N SER A 309 24.70 -5.31 -6.04
CA SER A 309 24.68 -3.84 -5.94
C SER A 309 23.59 -3.21 -6.82
N PHE A 310 22.88 -2.26 -6.23
CA PHE A 310 21.87 -1.39 -6.85
C PHE A 310 22.34 0.08 -6.89
N ALA A 311 23.64 0.31 -7.06
CA ALA A 311 24.23 1.64 -7.15
C ALA A 311 23.54 2.51 -8.22
N ASN A 312 23.11 3.71 -7.82
CA ASN A 312 22.37 4.68 -8.65
C ASN A 312 21.07 4.14 -9.27
N LYS A 313 20.53 3.05 -8.70
CA LYS A 313 19.33 2.36 -9.18
C LYS A 313 18.37 2.07 -8.02
N ASN A 314 18.21 3.01 -7.11
CA ASN A 314 17.29 2.85 -5.98
C ASN A 314 16.81 4.20 -5.43
N ASP A 315 15.73 4.15 -4.66
CA ASP A 315 15.13 5.29 -3.96
C ASP A 315 15.41 5.26 -2.43
N GLY A 316 16.41 4.51 -2.01
CA GLY A 316 16.72 4.24 -0.62
C GLY A 316 15.91 3.09 0.02
N MET A 317 14.91 2.52 -0.66
CA MET A 317 14.17 1.34 -0.18
C MET A 317 13.88 0.31 -1.27
N VAL A 318 13.60 0.79 -2.47
CA VAL A 318 13.14 0.04 -3.63
C VAL A 318 14.12 0.29 -4.76
N THR A 319 14.47 -0.79 -5.45
CA THR A 319 15.37 -0.73 -6.60
C THR A 319 14.59 -0.27 -7.82
N SER A 320 15.24 0.39 -8.77
CA SER A 320 14.57 0.92 -9.98
C SER A 320 13.97 -0.20 -10.82
N THR A 321 14.60 -1.37 -10.87
CA THR A 321 14.04 -2.57 -11.51
C THR A 321 12.72 -2.98 -10.87
N SER A 322 12.62 -2.96 -9.54
CA SER A 322 11.37 -3.21 -8.83
C SER A 322 10.36 -2.08 -9.02
N GLY A 323 10.79 -0.83 -8.88
CA GLY A 323 9.96 0.38 -8.95
C GLY A 323 9.28 0.60 -10.30
N LYS A 324 9.99 0.32 -11.40
CA LYS A 324 9.48 0.50 -12.77
C LYS A 324 8.72 -0.72 -13.31
N MET A 325 8.54 -1.75 -12.49
CA MET A 325 7.98 -3.04 -12.92
C MET A 325 8.84 -3.72 -14.01
N SER A 326 10.17 -3.59 -13.89
CA SER A 326 11.17 -4.06 -14.85
C SER A 326 10.84 -3.67 -16.32
N SER A 327 10.83 -4.63 -17.25
CA SER A 327 10.53 -4.43 -18.68
C SER A 327 9.04 -4.54 -19.02
N LYS A 328 8.16 -4.63 -18.02
CA LYS A 328 6.74 -4.94 -18.22
C LYS A 328 5.92 -3.77 -18.75
N LEU A 329 6.19 -2.58 -18.21
CA LEU A 329 5.54 -1.36 -18.67
C LEU A 329 6.33 -0.79 -19.84
N PRO A 330 5.66 -0.22 -20.86
CA PRO A 330 6.37 0.46 -21.92
C PRO A 330 7.00 1.77 -21.39
N PRO A 331 8.08 2.29 -22.00
CA PRO A 331 8.84 3.43 -21.48
C PRO A 331 7.99 4.68 -21.19
N GLU A 332 6.95 4.95 -21.98
CA GLU A 332 6.03 6.08 -21.80
C GLU A 332 5.18 6.00 -20.52
N ARG A 333 5.19 4.86 -19.83
CA ARG A 333 4.52 4.62 -18.54
C ARG A 333 5.49 4.48 -17.39
N GLN A 334 6.77 4.74 -17.62
CA GLN A 334 7.83 4.66 -16.62
C GLN A 334 8.45 6.05 -16.42
N PHE A 335 8.25 6.62 -15.23
CA PHE A 335 8.66 7.98 -14.89
C PHE A 335 9.74 7.96 -13.82
N LYS A 336 10.99 8.07 -14.25
CA LYS A 336 12.13 8.18 -13.35
C LYS A 336 12.15 9.52 -12.60
N LYS A 337 12.48 9.48 -11.31
CA LYS A 337 12.69 10.66 -10.45
C LYS A 337 13.98 10.58 -9.65
N ASP A 338 14.66 11.71 -9.50
CA ASP A 338 15.76 11.85 -8.52
C ASP A 338 15.18 12.21 -7.15
N LEU A 339 14.48 11.25 -6.55
CA LEU A 339 13.75 11.40 -5.28
C LEU A 339 13.96 10.15 -4.43
N ASP A 340 14.00 10.34 -3.11
CA ASP A 340 13.90 9.22 -2.18
C ASP A 340 12.48 8.61 -2.15
N HIS A 341 12.36 7.47 -1.46
CA HIS A 341 11.13 6.72 -1.41
C HIS A 341 9.93 7.50 -0.83
N TYR A 342 10.12 8.40 0.14
CA TYR A 342 9.04 9.22 0.72
C TYR A 342 8.75 10.47 -0.11
N GLN A 343 9.76 11.04 -0.76
CA GLN A 343 9.59 12.14 -1.69
C GLN A 343 8.69 11.79 -2.86
N LEU A 344 8.65 10.52 -3.26
CA LEU A 344 7.70 10.01 -4.24
C LEU A 344 6.23 10.17 -3.81
N SER A 345 5.91 10.26 -2.51
CA SER A 345 4.56 10.59 -2.00
C SER A 345 4.36 12.09 -1.74
N PHE A 346 5.17 12.96 -2.36
CA PHE A 346 5.17 14.41 -2.16
C PHE A 346 5.65 14.89 -0.78
N SER A 347 6.03 13.97 0.10
CA SER A 347 6.52 14.30 1.45
C SER A 347 8.00 14.65 1.43
N SER A 348 8.51 15.35 2.46
CA SER A 348 9.98 15.52 2.65
C SER A 348 10.74 16.14 1.47
N HIS A 349 10.06 16.93 0.62
CA HIS A 349 10.73 17.68 -0.44
C HIS A 349 11.58 18.82 0.15
N PRO A 350 12.71 19.18 -0.48
CA PRO A 350 13.60 20.23 0.03
C PRO A 350 12.96 21.62 0.04
N SER A 351 11.88 21.83 -0.72
CA SER A 351 11.12 23.07 -0.75
C SER A 351 9.66 22.84 -1.15
N ILE A 352 8.78 23.79 -0.82
CA ILE A 352 7.39 23.81 -1.31
C ILE A 352 7.36 23.87 -2.85
N VAL A 353 8.30 24.58 -3.48
CA VAL A 353 8.37 24.70 -4.94
C VAL A 353 8.62 23.34 -5.59
N SER A 354 9.67 22.62 -5.17
CA SER A 354 9.99 21.30 -5.73
C SER A 354 8.87 20.29 -5.50
N ARG A 355 8.24 20.33 -4.31
CA ARG A 355 7.06 19.53 -3.99
C ARG A 355 5.91 19.78 -4.96
N ASN A 356 5.55 21.05 -5.13
CA ASN A 356 4.41 21.43 -5.96
C ASN A 356 4.69 21.14 -7.44
N THR A 357 5.92 21.33 -7.93
CA THR A 357 6.32 20.94 -9.29
C THR A 357 6.17 19.43 -9.53
N TYR A 358 6.55 18.61 -8.56
CA TYR A 358 6.37 17.16 -8.69
C TYR A 358 4.88 16.75 -8.64
N PHE A 359 4.07 17.42 -7.82
CA PHE A 359 2.63 17.22 -7.82
C PHE A 359 1.97 17.62 -9.14
N GLU A 360 2.37 18.76 -9.72
CA GLU A 360 1.96 19.20 -11.06
C GLU A 360 2.24 18.13 -12.10
N GLU A 361 3.45 17.56 -12.09
CA GLU A 361 3.84 16.52 -13.02
C GLU A 361 2.92 15.29 -12.92
N VAL A 362 2.67 14.81 -11.69
CA VAL A 362 1.79 13.65 -11.48
C VAL A 362 0.35 13.95 -11.94
N ILE A 363 -0.18 15.14 -11.63
CA ILE A 363 -1.53 15.55 -12.08
C ILE A 363 -1.58 15.68 -13.61
N ASN A 364 -0.54 16.21 -14.25
CA ASN A 364 -0.46 16.30 -15.70
C ASN A 364 -0.46 14.92 -16.35
N ILE A 365 0.27 13.94 -15.79
CA ILE A 365 0.21 12.56 -16.27
C ILE A 365 -1.20 11.99 -16.09
N ILE A 366 -1.81 12.17 -14.92
CA ILE A 366 -3.20 11.75 -14.66
C ILE A 366 -4.17 12.34 -15.71
N ASN A 367 -4.00 13.60 -16.12
CA ASN A 367 -4.85 14.26 -17.12
C ASN A 367 -4.71 13.67 -18.54
N THR A 368 -3.63 12.94 -18.83
CA THR A 368 -3.35 12.33 -20.14
C THR A 368 -3.76 10.87 -20.25
N LEU A 369 -4.13 10.23 -19.13
CA LEU A 369 -4.65 8.88 -19.06
C LEU A 369 -6.17 8.87 -19.31
#